data_AF-A0A4S5B1G8-F1
#
_entry.id   AF-A0A4S5B1G8-F1
#
_cell.length_a   1.000
_cell.length_b   1.000
_cell.length_c   1.000
_cell.angle_alpha   90.00
_cell.angle_beta   90.00
_cell.angle_gamma   90.00
#
_symmetry.space_group_name_H-M   'P 1'
#
loop_
_entity.id
_entity.type
_entity.pdbx_description
1 polymer ?
#
loop_
_entity_poly.entity_id
_entity_poly.type
_entity_poly.pdbx_seq_one_letter_code
_entity_poly.pdbx_strand_id
1 'polypeptide(L)'
;MSFTYRAELPLGDHTVLRLASLLIAERQRRGTRSGTRTLSALEQAVMVLRWFCDGTRARQLFKDHGVSRSAGYRCLHEGVAVLAWQAPYLREALMRARIAGYDHVIV
;
A
#
# COMPACT_ATOMS: atom_id res chain seq x y z
N MET A 1 -12.22 -2.04 -26.23
CA MET A 1 -10.95 -2.72 -26.56
C MET A 1 -9.97 -2.50 -25.41
N SER A 2 -9.15 -3.50 -25.10
CA SER A 2 -8.05 -3.40 -24.12
C SER A 2 -6.74 -3.77 -24.81
N PHE A 3 -5.66 -3.07 -24.45
CA PHE A 3 -4.30 -3.32 -24.95
C PHE A 3 -3.41 -3.74 -23.78
N THR A 4 -2.44 -4.62 -24.04
CA THR A 4 -1.49 -5.08 -23.02
C THR A 4 -0.47 -3.98 -22.73
N TYR A 5 -0.28 -3.67 -21.45
CA TYR A 5 0.71 -2.72 -20.95
C TYR A 5 1.58 -3.42 -19.90
N ARG A 6 2.90 -3.32 -20.05
CA ARG A 6 3.87 -3.85 -19.08
C ARG A 6 4.35 -2.70 -18.21
N ALA A 7 4.21 -2.86 -16.89
CA ALA A 7 4.76 -1.95 -15.90
C ALA A 7 5.66 -2.71 -14.93
N GLU A 8 6.66 -2.01 -14.44
CA GLU A 8 7.54 -2.48 -13.37
C GLU A 8 7.35 -1.55 -12.18
N LEU A 9 7.19 -2.15 -11.00
CA LEU A 9 7.20 -1.40 -9.75
C LEU A 9 8.67 -1.10 -9.42
N PRO A 10 9.05 0.17 -9.16
CA PRO A 10 10.44 0.55 -8.90
C PRO A 10 10.88 0.18 -7.47
N LEU A 11 10.53 -1.03 -7.00
CA LEU A 11 10.82 -1.56 -5.68
C LEU A 11 11.26 -3.01 -5.81
N GLY A 12 12.28 -3.41 -5.04
CA GLY A 12 12.73 -4.80 -5.02
C GLY A 12 11.75 -5.73 -4.32
N ASP A 13 11.82 -7.02 -4.66
CA ASP A 13 10.94 -8.08 -4.13
C ASP A 13 10.86 -8.08 -2.60
N HIS A 14 11.98 -7.83 -1.92
CA HIS A 14 12.03 -7.78 -0.46
C HIS A 14 11.04 -6.77 0.14
N THR A 15 10.82 -5.62 -0.51
CA THR A 15 9.87 -4.59 -0.04
C THR A 15 8.44 -5.07 -0.21
N VAL A 16 8.13 -5.65 -1.37
CA VAL A 16 6.80 -6.20 -1.67
C VAL A 16 6.46 -7.34 -0.71
N LEU A 17 7.38 -8.28 -0.53
CA LEU A 17 7.24 -9.41 0.37
C LEU A 17 7.12 -8.95 1.82
N ARG A 18 7.88 -7.95 2.24
CA ARG A 18 7.77 -7.38 3.59
C ARG A 18 6.37 -6.84 3.86
N LEU A 19 5.81 -6.05 2.95
CA LEU A 19 4.44 -5.55 3.09
C LEU A 19 3.41 -6.69 3.07
N ALA A 20 3.60 -7.69 2.20
CA ALA A 20 2.73 -8.86 2.17
C ALA A 20 2.73 -9.62 3.50
N SER A 21 3.90 -9.83 4.13
CA SER A 21 4.01 -10.44 5.46
C SER A 21 3.31 -9.63 6.54
N LEU A 22 3.44 -8.30 6.53
CA LEU A 22 2.74 -7.43 7.47
C LEU A 22 1.21 -7.51 7.30
N LEU A 23 0.73 -7.59 6.06
CA LEU A 23 -0.69 -7.76 5.75
C LEU A 23 -1.22 -9.13 6.21
N ILE A 24 -0.41 -10.20 6.10
CA ILE A 24 -0.75 -11.51 6.65
C ILE A 24 -0.91 -11.40 8.17
N ALA A 25 0.05 -10.78 8.86
CA ALA A 25 -0.01 -10.58 10.30
C ALA A 25 -1.24 -9.75 10.70
N GLU A 26 -1.58 -8.69 9.95
CA GLU A 26 -2.76 -7.88 10.24
C GLU A 26 -4.07 -8.65 10.03
N ARG A 27 -4.15 -9.48 8.97
CA ARG A 27 -5.31 -10.34 8.75
C ARG A 27 -5.49 -11.35 9.89
N GLN A 28 -4.41 -11.88 10.44
CA GLN A 28 -4.45 -12.75 11.61
C GLN A 28 -4.90 -11.99 12.86
N ARG A 29 -4.34 -10.80 13.10
CA ARG A 29 -4.72 -9.93 14.23
C ARG A 29 -6.21 -9.57 14.23
N ARG A 30 -6.79 -9.33 13.04
CA ARG A 30 -8.23 -9.04 12.88
C ARG A 30 -9.13 -10.28 12.93
N GLY A 31 -8.58 -11.49 12.95
CA GLY A 31 -9.37 -12.72 12.84
C GLY A 31 -10.12 -12.83 11.50
N THR A 32 -9.53 -12.31 10.41
CA THR A 32 -10.19 -12.33 9.11
C THR A 32 -10.37 -13.76 8.61
N ARG A 33 -11.60 -14.18 8.32
CA ARG A 33 -11.90 -15.54 7.84
C ARG A 33 -11.16 -15.83 6.53
N SER A 34 -10.51 -16.99 6.45
CA SER A 34 -9.83 -17.47 5.24
C SER A 34 -10.78 -17.51 4.03
N GLY A 35 -10.28 -17.15 2.85
CA GLY A 35 -11.05 -17.14 1.59
C GLY A 35 -12.05 -16.00 1.41
N THR A 36 -12.15 -15.05 2.36
CA THR A 36 -13.10 -13.92 2.24
C THR A 36 -12.54 -12.69 1.52
N ARG A 37 -11.21 -12.60 1.38
CA ARG A 37 -10.56 -11.46 0.73
C ARG A 37 -10.41 -11.72 -0.76
N THR A 38 -10.87 -10.76 -1.57
CA THR A 38 -10.73 -10.78 -3.03
C THR A 38 -9.26 -10.78 -3.48
N LEU A 39 -8.40 -10.06 -2.75
CA LEU A 39 -6.95 -10.01 -3.03
C LEU A 39 -6.19 -10.90 -2.04
N SER A 40 -5.21 -11.63 -2.56
CA SER A 40 -4.12 -12.18 -1.74
C SER A 40 -3.35 -11.05 -1.04
N ALA A 41 -2.56 -11.39 -0.02
CA ALA A 41 -1.73 -10.39 0.66
C ALA A 41 -0.66 -9.80 -0.28
N LEU A 42 -0.15 -10.61 -1.22
CA LEU A 42 0.81 -10.16 -2.23
C LEU A 42 0.19 -9.19 -3.24
N GLU A 43 -0.98 -9.51 -3.80
CA GLU A 43 -1.67 -8.60 -4.72
C GLU A 43 -2.08 -7.29 -4.04
N GLN A 44 -2.50 -7.36 -2.77
CA GLN A 44 -2.78 -6.16 -1.98
C GLN A 44 -1.51 -5.33 -1.73
N ALA A 45 -0.37 -5.96 -1.44
CA ALA A 45 0.91 -5.27 -1.28
C ALA A 45 1.31 -4.55 -2.57
N VAL A 46 1.26 -5.23 -3.72
CA VAL A 46 1.54 -4.63 -5.03
C VAL A 46 0.60 -3.46 -5.30
N MET A 47 -0.70 -3.62 -5.05
CA MET A 47 -1.68 -2.54 -5.24
C MET A 47 -1.34 -1.30 -4.39
N VAL A 48 -1.01 -1.49 -3.11
CA VAL A 48 -0.67 -0.39 -2.19
C VAL A 48 0.61 0.31 -2.64
N LEU A 49 1.64 -0.45 -3.02
CA LEU A 49 2.92 0.14 -3.46
C LEU A 49 2.78 0.87 -4.80
N ARG A 50 2.01 0.32 -5.76
CA ARG A 50 1.67 1.02 -7.01
C ARG A 50 0.92 2.32 -6.75
N TRP A 51 0.07 2.38 -5.72
CA TRP A 51 -0.59 3.64 -5.35
C TRP A 51 0.41 4.71 -4.87
N PHE A 52 1.44 4.31 -4.11
CA PHE A 52 2.51 5.23 -3.67
C PHE A 52 3.44 5.65 -4.81
N CYS A 53 3.84 4.72 -5.68
CA CYS A 53 4.86 4.97 -6.71
C CYS A 53 4.30 5.60 -7.99
N ASP A 54 3.17 5.09 -8.49
CA ASP A 54 2.75 5.37 -9.87
C ASP A 54 1.90 6.65 -9.97
N GLY A 55 1.44 7.21 -8.85
CA GLY A 55 0.48 8.31 -8.84
C GLY A 55 -0.84 7.98 -9.56
N THR A 56 -1.14 6.69 -9.75
CA THR A 56 -2.27 6.22 -10.54
C THR A 56 -3.59 6.58 -9.85
N ARG A 57 -4.58 7.05 -10.62
CA ARG A 57 -5.94 7.28 -10.11
C ARG A 57 -6.47 6.01 -9.47
N ALA A 58 -6.88 6.08 -8.20
CA ALA A 58 -7.32 4.91 -7.42
C ALA A 58 -8.34 4.01 -8.14
N ARG A 59 -9.28 4.60 -8.89
CA ARG A 59 -10.28 3.83 -9.66
C ARG A 59 -9.66 2.96 -10.77
N GLN A 60 -8.64 3.47 -11.46
CA GLN A 60 -7.93 2.72 -12.50
C GLN A 60 -7.15 1.57 -11.86
N LEU A 61 -6.43 1.86 -10.78
CA LEU A 61 -5.69 0.87 -10.02
C LEU A 61 -6.60 -0.28 -9.53
N PHE A 62 -7.77 0.03 -8.98
CA PHE A 62 -8.72 -1.01 -8.53
C PHE A 62 -9.22 -1.88 -9.69
N LYS A 63 -9.43 -1.28 -10.87
CA LYS A 63 -9.81 -2.00 -12.09
C LYS A 63 -8.69 -2.93 -12.56
N ASP A 64 -7.44 -2.45 -12.53
CA ASP A 64 -6.27 -3.27 -12.88
C ASP A 64 -6.12 -4.50 -11.97
N HIS A 65 -6.53 -4.36 -10.70
CA HIS A 65 -6.54 -5.44 -9.71
C HIS A 65 -7.87 -6.23 -9.63
N GLY A 66 -8.82 -5.97 -10.53
CA GLY A 66 -10.09 -6.71 -10.59
C GLY A 66 -11.00 -6.56 -9.36
N VAL A 67 -10.86 -5.50 -8.57
CA VAL A 67 -11.64 -5.28 -7.34
C VAL A 67 -12.65 -4.16 -7.47
N SER A 68 -13.75 -4.29 -6.72
CA SER A 68 -14.72 -3.20 -6.57
C SER A 68 -14.08 -2.00 -5.87
N ARG A 69 -14.67 -0.80 -6.05
CA ARG A 69 -14.16 0.42 -5.37
C ARG A 69 -14.14 0.27 -3.86
N SER A 70 -15.17 -0.32 -3.25
CA SER A 70 -15.24 -0.49 -1.80
C SER A 70 -14.18 -1.47 -1.28
N ALA A 71 -13.98 -2.58 -1.98
CA ALA A 71 -12.91 -3.54 -1.65
C ALA A 71 -11.52 -2.92 -1.86
N GLY A 72 -11.33 -2.20 -2.97
CA GLY A 72 -10.09 -1.50 -3.30
C GLY A 72 -9.70 -0.47 -2.24
N TYR A 73 -10.61 0.43 -1.85
CA TYR A 73 -10.34 1.39 -0.77
C TYR A 73 -10.08 0.71 0.56
N ARG A 74 -10.82 -0.35 0.92
CA ARG A 74 -10.56 -1.12 2.14
C ARG A 74 -9.14 -1.67 2.17
N CYS A 75 -8.73 -2.35 1.09
CA CYS A 75 -7.41 -2.93 0.96
C CYS A 75 -6.30 -1.85 0.94
N LEU A 76 -6.55 -0.72 0.28
CA LEU A 76 -5.62 0.41 0.24
C LEU A 76 -5.42 1.01 1.63
N HIS A 77 -6.50 1.36 2.34
CA HIS A 77 -6.44 1.93 3.68
C HIS A 77 -5.81 0.96 4.69
N GLU A 78 -6.10 -0.34 4.58
CA GLU A 78 -5.48 -1.36 5.42
C GLU A 78 -3.97 -1.43 5.20
N GLY A 79 -3.51 -1.38 3.94
CA GLY A 79 -2.07 -1.34 3.64
C GLY A 79 -1.38 -0.09 4.16
N VAL A 80 -2.00 1.08 3.99
CA VAL A 80 -1.48 2.35 4.51
C VAL A 80 -1.42 2.32 6.05
N ALA A 81 -2.45 1.83 6.72
CA ALA A 81 -2.48 1.73 8.18
C ALA A 81 -1.38 0.81 8.72
N VAL A 82 -1.19 -0.35 8.08
CA VAL A 82 -0.14 -1.31 8.46
C VAL A 82 1.25 -0.68 8.32
N LEU A 83 1.52 0.07 7.25
CA LEU A 83 2.77 0.80 7.08
C LEU A 83 2.94 1.90 8.12
N ALA A 84 1.88 2.67 8.39
CA ALA A 84 1.90 3.74 9.39
C ALA A 84 2.25 3.21 10.79
N TRP A 85 1.76 2.02 11.17
CA TRP A 85 2.13 1.40 12.44
C TRP A 85 3.59 0.95 12.54
N GLN A 86 4.28 0.74 11.41
CA GLN A 86 5.72 0.46 11.44
C GLN A 86 6.56 1.72 11.63
N ALA A 87 5.98 2.90 11.43
CA ALA A 87 6.66 4.18 11.54
C ALA A 87 5.91 5.16 12.45
N PRO A 88 5.68 4.80 13.74
CA PRO A 88 4.90 5.62 14.66
C PRO A 88 5.53 7.01 14.85
N TYR A 89 6.86 7.10 14.75
CA TYR A 89 7.60 8.35 14.93
C TYR A 89 7.82 9.16 13.65
N LEU A 90 7.19 8.75 12.53
CA LEU A 90 7.39 9.41 11.24
C LEU A 90 7.00 10.89 11.31
N ARG A 91 5.88 11.20 11.98
CA ARG A 91 5.41 12.59 12.08
C ARG A 91 6.39 13.46 12.87
N GLU A 92 6.89 12.99 14.01
CA GLU A 92 7.87 13.79 14.76
C GLU A 92 9.20 13.91 14.01
N ALA A 93 9.64 12.84 13.32
CA ALA A 93 10.83 12.89 12.49
C ALA A 93 10.70 13.94 11.37
N LEU A 94 9.56 13.98 10.68
CA LEU A 94 9.28 14.97 9.65
C LEU A 94 9.23 16.40 10.22
N MET A 95 8.58 16.60 11.37
CA MET A 95 8.54 17.91 12.04
C MET A 95 9.95 18.37 12.47
N ARG A 96 10.76 17.46 13.02
CA ARG A 96 12.16 17.77 13.38
C ARG A 96 12.99 18.13 12.16
N ALA A 97 12.83 17.41 11.06
CA ALA A 97 13.49 17.75 9.80
C ALA A 97 13.05 19.14 9.29
N ARG A 98 11.76 19.46 9.37
CA ARG A 98 11.27 20.80 9.00
C ARG A 98 11.90 21.90 9.86
N ILE A 99 11.96 21.70 11.18
CA ILE A 99 12.57 22.65 12.13
C ILE A 99 14.07 22.80 11.88
N ALA A 100 14.75 21.72 11.50
CA ALA A 100 16.19 21.72 11.19
C ALA A 100 16.51 22.31 9.79
N GLY A 101 15.53 22.84 9.05
CA GLY A 101 15.76 23.50 7.76
C GLY A 101 15.86 22.56 6.57
N TYR A 102 15.34 21.32 6.66
CA TYR A 102 15.26 20.43 5.50
C TYR A 102 14.10 20.87 4.59
N ASP A 103 14.36 21.83 3.70
CA ASP A 103 13.35 22.51 2.89
C ASP A 103 12.56 21.60 1.93
N HIS A 104 13.13 20.45 1.58
CA HIS A 104 12.49 19.44 0.73
C HIS A 104 11.46 18.57 1.48
N VAL A 105 11.34 18.72 2.80
CA VAL A 105 10.35 18.00 3.61
C VAL A 105 9.05 18.80 3.71
N ILE A 106 7.96 18.16 3.27
CA ILE A 106 6.59 18.69 3.35
C ILE A 106 5.89 18.01 4.54
N VAL A 107 5.31 18.80 5.46
CA VAL A 107 4.70 18.32 6.73
C VAL A 107 3.32 18.91 6.95
#